data_AF-A0A7C4E2B1-F1
#
_entry.id   AF-A0A7C4E2B1-F1
#
_cell.length_a   1.000
_cell.length_b   1.000
_cell.length_c   1.000
_cell.angle_alpha   90.00
_cell.angle_beta   90.00
_cell.angle_gamma   90.00
#
_symmetry.space_group_name_H-M   'P 1'
#
loop_
_entity.id
_entity.type
_entity.pdbx_description
1 polymer ?
#
loop_
_entity_poly.entity_id
_entity_poly.type
_entity_poly.pdbx_seq_one_letter_code
_entity_poly.pdbx_strand_id
1 'polypeptide(L)'
;MGKASELEERSFVTRKNFQIIPFLRANRDAYLVKINITKVWVSYFYEGWIPRFEVTIDESFKKLLSEEMSKTSKLPIIIQSTRPWALPATVAAVVFGTLLSPTIDILRFSLAFLGAVLVHLGVNAFSDYMDYKKGADKWYTLGSSRTIIEGLIKPKEVLILGISLISLSLLIGVFILYLTNFNKILLYLILAGGALGVFYAFVPIGWKYIGLGDIAVLLAWTGISFGSYFVQTLTLNTNIIIASLPLSLLIVAILHANNMRDIDDDKSAGYFTLASLLGKNLSKYYYLILVLSAYLLLIYNVIVETIPTWSLLALLSIPIAYRNITWAFKDNYVQKGMLDLFTANLVSRFSLLLISGIVVSRIV
;
A
#
# COMPACT_ATOMS: atom_id res chain seq x y z
N MET A 1 -24.23 -9.68 -30.51
CA MET A 1 -23.39 -8.71 -29.75
C MET A 1 -23.65 -7.34 -30.35
N GLY A 2 -23.60 -6.29 -29.54
CA GLY A 2 -23.88 -4.91 -29.96
C GLY A 2 -24.05 -4.01 -28.74
N LYS A 3 -24.08 -2.68 -28.93
CA LYS A 3 -24.50 -1.78 -27.84
C LYS A 3 -25.92 -2.14 -27.45
N ALA A 4 -26.27 -2.00 -26.17
CA ALA A 4 -27.64 -2.23 -25.73
C ALA A 4 -28.67 -1.40 -26.53
N SER A 5 -28.26 -0.24 -27.06
CA SER A 5 -29.05 0.60 -27.96
C SER A 5 -29.31 0.04 -29.36
N GLU A 6 -28.54 -0.94 -29.82
CA GLU A 6 -28.53 -1.45 -31.20
C GLU A 6 -29.16 -2.84 -31.34
N LEU A 7 -29.55 -3.47 -30.22
CA LEU A 7 -30.12 -4.82 -30.20
C LEU A 7 -31.64 -4.74 -30.09
N GLU A 8 -32.37 -5.45 -30.97
CA GLU A 8 -33.83 -5.58 -30.87
C GLU A 8 -34.22 -6.22 -29.51
N GLU A 9 -35.34 -5.79 -28.92
CA GLU A 9 -35.81 -6.23 -27.58
C GLU A 9 -35.85 -7.77 -27.39
N ARG A 10 -36.01 -8.53 -28.48
CA ARG A 10 -36.02 -10.00 -28.46
C ARG A 10 -34.65 -10.66 -28.24
N SER A 11 -33.56 -9.90 -28.37
CA SER A 11 -32.18 -10.38 -28.17
C SER A 11 -31.81 -10.57 -26.70
N PHE A 12 -32.60 -9.97 -25.78
CA PHE A 12 -32.31 -9.89 -24.35
C PHE A 12 -32.89 -11.02 -23.51
N VAL A 13 -33.34 -12.12 -24.13
CA VAL A 13 -33.88 -13.28 -23.40
C VAL A 13 -32.75 -14.05 -22.70
N THR A 14 -32.25 -13.48 -21.61
CA THR A 14 -31.56 -14.24 -20.57
C THR A 14 -32.61 -15.02 -19.82
N ARG A 15 -32.61 -16.36 -19.93
CA ARG A 15 -33.45 -17.21 -19.08
C ARG A 15 -33.10 -16.89 -17.62
N LYS A 16 -34.02 -16.20 -16.93
CA LYS A 16 -34.10 -15.98 -15.46
C LYS A 16 -33.33 -14.81 -14.81
N ASN A 17 -33.08 -13.67 -15.46
CA ASN A 17 -32.55 -12.50 -14.72
C ASN A 17 -33.24 -11.16 -15.07
N PHE A 18 -34.44 -10.95 -14.50
CA PHE A 18 -35.27 -9.75 -14.69
C PHE A 18 -34.57 -8.43 -14.28
N GLN A 19 -33.57 -8.47 -13.40
CA GLN A 19 -32.85 -7.29 -12.91
C GLN A 19 -31.87 -6.68 -13.93
N ILE A 20 -31.53 -7.41 -15.00
CA ILE A 20 -30.57 -6.94 -16.02
C ILE A 20 -31.19 -5.91 -16.97
N ILE A 21 -32.52 -5.98 -17.21
CA ILE A 21 -33.22 -5.10 -18.15
C ILE A 21 -33.24 -3.64 -17.66
N PRO A 22 -33.60 -3.33 -16.40
CA PRO A 22 -33.48 -1.97 -15.87
C PRO A 22 -32.06 -1.41 -15.93
N PHE A 23 -31.04 -2.22 -15.62
CA PHE A 23 -29.64 -1.81 -15.67
C PHE A 23 -29.20 -1.43 -17.09
N LEU A 24 -29.54 -2.24 -18.10
CA LEU A 24 -29.22 -1.96 -19.51
C LEU A 24 -30.00 -0.75 -20.06
N ARG A 25 -31.23 -0.53 -19.58
CA ARG A 25 -32.01 0.68 -19.93
C ARG A 25 -31.36 1.96 -19.38
N ALA A 26 -30.79 1.90 -18.19
CA ALA A 26 -30.06 3.00 -17.56
C ALA A 26 -28.66 3.20 -18.17
N ASN A 27 -28.05 2.15 -18.71
CA ASN A 27 -26.67 2.15 -19.22
C ASN A 27 -26.65 1.71 -20.70
N ARG A 28 -27.13 2.57 -21.60
CA ARG A 28 -27.27 2.26 -23.03
C ARG A 28 -25.97 1.96 -23.76
N ASP A 29 -24.84 2.40 -23.21
CA ASP A 29 -23.50 2.11 -23.72
C ASP A 29 -22.93 0.78 -23.24
N ALA A 30 -23.66 0.02 -22.42
CA ALA A 30 -23.22 -1.30 -21.97
C ALA A 30 -23.19 -2.29 -23.15
N TYR A 31 -22.08 -3.03 -23.26
CA TYR A 31 -21.92 -4.12 -24.21
C TYR A 31 -22.42 -5.44 -23.62
N LEU A 32 -23.25 -6.15 -24.38
CA LEU A 32 -23.75 -7.45 -23.96
C LEU A 32 -22.87 -8.56 -24.53
N VAL A 33 -22.26 -9.33 -23.63
CA VAL A 33 -21.27 -10.36 -23.95
C VAL A 33 -21.86 -11.73 -23.64
N LYS A 34 -21.93 -12.59 -24.66
CA LYS A 34 -22.26 -13.99 -24.44
C LYS A 34 -20.98 -14.74 -24.07
N ILE A 35 -20.88 -15.18 -22.82
CA ILE A 35 -19.81 -16.05 -22.34
C ILE A 35 -20.34 -17.48 -22.36
N ASN A 36 -19.78 -18.33 -23.21
CA ASN A 36 -20.08 -19.75 -23.19
C ASN A 36 -19.07 -20.44 -22.28
N ILE A 37 -19.52 -20.94 -21.13
CA ILE A 37 -18.71 -21.80 -20.28
C ILE A 37 -18.61 -23.15 -20.98
N THR A 38 -17.40 -23.53 -21.42
CA THR A 38 -17.16 -24.77 -22.16
C THR A 38 -16.77 -25.91 -21.24
N LYS A 39 -16.04 -25.63 -20.15
CA LYS A 39 -15.75 -26.60 -19.08
C LYS A 39 -15.80 -25.95 -17.71
N VAL A 40 -16.32 -26.68 -16.73
CA VAL A 40 -16.26 -26.34 -15.31
C VAL A 40 -15.37 -27.38 -14.65
N TRP A 41 -14.36 -26.93 -13.93
CA TRP A 41 -13.44 -27.82 -13.23
C TRP A 41 -13.64 -27.66 -11.73
N VAL A 42 -13.78 -28.79 -11.04
CA VAL A 42 -13.85 -28.84 -9.57
C VAL A 42 -12.46 -29.20 -9.07
N SER A 43 -11.78 -28.23 -8.44
CA SER A 43 -10.43 -28.41 -7.91
C SER A 43 -10.51 -28.79 -6.43
N TYR A 44 -9.83 -29.87 -6.05
CA TYR A 44 -9.34 -30.05 -4.70
C TYR A 44 -8.15 -29.09 -4.52
N PHE A 45 -8.22 -28.21 -3.53
CA PHE A 45 -7.33 -27.06 -3.30
C PHE A 45 -5.83 -27.39 -3.14
N TYR A 46 -5.42 -28.65 -3.28
CA TYR A 46 -4.10 -29.16 -2.93
C TYR A 46 -3.21 -29.56 -4.14
N GLU A 47 -3.74 -29.71 -5.36
CA GLU A 47 -2.99 -30.24 -6.51
C GLU A 47 -2.60 -29.20 -7.58
N GLY A 48 -2.29 -27.97 -7.16
CA GLY A 48 -1.84 -26.93 -8.09
C GLY A 48 -2.95 -26.36 -8.97
N TRP A 49 -2.56 -25.60 -10.00
CA TRP A 49 -3.51 -24.81 -10.77
C TRP A 49 -4.32 -25.65 -11.76
N ILE A 50 -5.62 -25.73 -11.52
CA ILE A 50 -6.61 -26.24 -12.47
C ILE A 50 -7.53 -25.06 -12.83
N PRO A 51 -7.64 -24.67 -14.12
CA PRO A 51 -8.54 -23.60 -14.54
C PRO A 51 -9.95 -23.93 -14.08
N ARG A 52 -10.62 -23.09 -13.27
CA ARG A 52 -11.97 -23.43 -12.74
C ARG A 52 -13.08 -23.37 -13.78
N PHE A 53 -12.85 -22.55 -14.81
CA PHE A 53 -13.73 -22.41 -15.96
C PHE A 53 -12.86 -22.26 -17.21
N GLU A 54 -13.18 -23.02 -18.25
CA GLU A 54 -12.76 -22.73 -19.61
C GLU A 54 -13.93 -22.02 -20.29
N VAL A 55 -13.67 -20.88 -20.92
CA VAL A 55 -14.69 -20.09 -21.60
C VAL A 55 -14.27 -19.83 -23.03
N THR A 56 -15.19 -19.97 -23.97
CA THR A 56 -15.02 -19.44 -25.33
C THR A 56 -15.63 -18.05 -25.40
N ILE A 57 -14.78 -17.12 -25.80
CA ILE A 57 -15.13 -15.72 -26.00
C ILE A 57 -15.14 -15.48 -27.51
N ASP A 58 -16.20 -14.85 -28.01
CA ASP A 58 -16.36 -14.54 -29.42
C ASP A 58 -15.24 -13.63 -29.94
N GLU A 59 -14.75 -13.87 -31.16
CA GLU A 59 -13.67 -13.08 -31.77
C GLU A 59 -14.06 -11.62 -31.97
N SER A 60 -15.35 -11.34 -32.24
CA SER A 60 -15.84 -9.96 -32.33
C SER A 60 -15.71 -9.22 -30.99
N PHE A 61 -15.89 -9.91 -29.87
CA PHE A 61 -15.69 -9.33 -28.55
C PHE A 61 -14.22 -9.15 -28.21
N LYS A 62 -13.34 -10.08 -28.59
CA LYS A 62 -11.88 -9.85 -28.44
C LYS A 62 -11.43 -8.60 -29.19
N LYS A 63 -11.92 -8.43 -30.43
CA LYS A 63 -11.65 -7.24 -31.23
C LYS A 63 -12.18 -5.97 -30.56
N LEU A 64 -13.45 -5.98 -30.12
CA LEU A 64 -14.04 -4.87 -29.37
C LEU A 64 -13.24 -4.53 -28.11
N LEU A 65 -12.86 -5.54 -27.32
CA LEU A 65 -12.08 -5.35 -26.09
C LEU A 65 -10.73 -4.71 -26.41
N SER A 66 -10.06 -5.15 -27.48
CA SER A 66 -8.78 -4.58 -27.91
C SER A 66 -8.92 -3.12 -28.37
N GLU A 67 -10.00 -2.80 -29.09
CA GLU A 67 -10.30 -1.44 -29.54
C GLU A 67 -10.62 -0.51 -28.35
N GLU A 68 -11.45 -0.96 -27.41
CA GLU A 68 -11.77 -0.18 -26.21
C GLU A 68 -10.56 -0.03 -25.26
N MET A 69 -9.79 -1.10 -25.05
CA MET A 69 -8.53 -1.03 -24.28
C MET A 69 -7.54 -0.02 -24.89
N SER A 70 -7.50 0.10 -26.22
CA SER A 70 -6.64 1.06 -26.92
C SER A 70 -7.07 2.53 -26.75
N LYS A 71 -8.36 2.78 -26.46
CA LYS A 71 -8.91 4.12 -26.20
C LYS A 71 -8.79 4.55 -24.74
N THR A 72 -8.69 3.60 -23.81
CA THR A 72 -8.51 3.90 -22.38
C THR A 72 -7.19 4.61 -22.13
N SER A 73 -7.24 5.75 -21.44
CA SER A 73 -6.04 6.45 -20.97
C SER A 73 -5.17 5.50 -20.15
N LYS A 74 -3.85 5.52 -20.39
CA LYS A 74 -2.89 4.77 -19.58
C LYS A 74 -2.68 5.34 -18.18
N LEU A 75 -3.12 6.57 -17.92
CA LEU A 75 -2.83 7.28 -16.67
C LEU A 75 -3.36 6.54 -15.42
N PRO A 76 -4.62 6.03 -15.37
CA PRO A 76 -5.10 5.26 -14.22
C PRO A 76 -4.29 3.99 -13.97
N ILE A 77 -3.82 3.31 -15.03
CA ILE A 77 -3.00 2.10 -14.95
C ILE A 77 -1.62 2.44 -14.37
N ILE A 78 -1.01 3.53 -14.85
CA ILE A 78 0.27 4.04 -14.33
C ILE A 78 0.12 4.39 -12.84
N ILE A 79 -0.94 5.11 -12.47
CA ILE A 79 -1.22 5.44 -11.07
C ILE A 79 -1.40 4.16 -10.26
N GLN A 80 -2.18 3.19 -10.71
CA GLN A 80 -2.39 1.92 -10.02
C GLN A 80 -1.07 1.15 -9.77
N SER A 81 -0.14 1.16 -10.74
CA SER A 81 1.17 0.49 -10.61
C SER A 81 2.04 1.04 -9.46
N THR A 82 1.74 2.25 -8.97
CA THR A 82 2.44 2.87 -7.83
C THR A 82 1.79 2.59 -6.46
N ARG A 83 0.65 1.87 -6.45
CA ARG A 83 -0.13 1.50 -5.25
C ARG A 83 -0.46 2.72 -4.35
N PRO A 84 -1.18 3.74 -4.88
CA PRO A 84 -1.40 5.01 -4.20
C PRO A 84 -2.24 4.90 -2.92
N TRP A 85 -2.96 3.79 -2.74
CA TRP A 85 -3.72 3.52 -1.52
C TRP A 85 -2.82 3.45 -0.27
N ALA A 86 -1.52 3.21 -0.42
CA ALA A 86 -0.54 3.21 0.66
C ALA A 86 -0.06 4.62 1.06
N LEU A 87 -0.30 5.66 0.24
CA LEU A 87 0.16 7.03 0.49
C LEU A 87 -0.28 7.65 1.83
N PRO A 88 -1.49 7.37 2.38
CA PRO A 88 -1.87 7.92 3.67
C PRO A 88 -0.86 7.65 4.79
N ALA A 89 -0.13 6.53 4.75
CA ALA A 89 0.93 6.20 5.70
C ALA A 89 2.11 7.20 5.64
N THR A 90 2.58 7.52 4.44
CA THR A 90 3.70 8.46 4.23
C THR A 90 3.29 9.90 4.47
N VAL A 91 2.10 10.28 3.99
CA VAL A 91 1.52 11.61 4.26
C VAL A 91 1.43 11.82 5.77
N ALA A 92 0.89 10.84 6.50
CA ALA A 92 0.80 10.90 7.95
C ALA A 92 2.16 11.09 8.62
N ALA A 93 3.18 10.32 8.21
CA ALA A 93 4.52 10.40 8.82
C ALA A 93 5.19 11.77 8.60
N VAL A 94 5.11 12.32 7.38
CA VAL A 94 5.66 13.65 7.08
C VAL A 94 4.94 14.72 7.88
N VAL A 95 3.60 14.74 7.81
CA VAL A 95 2.78 15.74 8.50
C VAL A 95 2.98 15.64 10.02
N PHE A 96 3.00 14.43 10.58
CA PHE A 96 3.26 14.20 12.00
C PHE A 96 4.62 14.79 12.42
N GLY A 97 5.70 14.44 11.73
CA GLY A 97 7.03 14.95 12.05
C GLY A 97 7.14 16.48 11.94
N THR A 98 6.60 17.06 10.88
CA THR A 98 6.56 18.52 10.71
C THR A 98 5.70 19.21 11.76
N LEU A 99 4.55 18.63 12.15
CA LEU A 99 3.70 19.20 13.19
C LEU A 99 4.26 19.07 14.61
N LEU A 100 5.41 18.46 14.81
CA LEU A 100 6.14 18.51 16.08
C LEU A 100 7.23 19.60 16.09
N SER A 101 7.54 20.25 14.97
CA SER A 101 8.52 21.35 14.95
C SER A 101 7.92 22.67 15.47
N PRO A 102 8.64 23.51 16.23
CA PRO A 102 8.08 24.75 16.77
C PRO A 102 7.51 25.68 15.67
N THR A 103 8.25 25.81 14.57
CA THR A 103 7.86 26.59 13.38
C THR A 103 7.85 25.68 12.15
N ILE A 104 7.06 26.07 11.15
CA ILE A 104 6.94 25.33 9.88
C ILE A 104 7.38 26.24 8.74
N ASP A 105 8.46 25.86 8.08
CA ASP A 105 8.88 26.41 6.80
C ASP A 105 8.11 25.67 5.69
N ILE A 106 7.27 26.41 4.96
CA ILE A 106 6.37 25.85 3.94
C ILE A 106 7.16 25.24 2.79
N LEU A 107 8.30 25.84 2.40
CA LEU A 107 9.12 25.33 1.30
C LEU A 107 9.76 23.99 1.69
N ARG A 108 10.40 23.92 2.85
CA ARG A 108 11.02 22.69 3.37
C ARG A 108 9.99 21.59 3.61
N PHE A 109 8.81 21.95 4.13
CA PHE A 109 7.70 21.01 4.27
C PHE A 109 7.25 20.47 2.92
N SER A 110 7.00 21.34 1.94
CA SER A 110 6.51 20.96 0.62
C SER A 110 7.50 20.06 -0.11
N LEU A 111 8.80 20.36 -0.01
CA LEU A 111 9.87 19.54 -0.58
C LEU A 111 9.98 18.18 0.11
N ALA A 112 9.97 18.14 1.45
CA ALA A 112 10.02 16.88 2.20
C ALA A 112 8.79 16.00 1.91
N PHE A 113 7.61 16.61 1.84
CA PHE A 113 6.36 15.96 1.46
C PHE A 113 6.42 15.37 0.05
N LEU A 114 6.78 16.18 -0.94
CA LEU A 114 6.86 15.76 -2.32
C LEU A 114 7.92 14.66 -2.51
N GLY A 115 9.10 14.81 -1.91
CA GLY A 115 10.15 13.80 -1.93
C GLY A 115 9.69 12.47 -1.34
N ALA A 116 9.11 12.50 -0.13
CA ALA A 116 8.61 11.29 0.55
C ALA A 116 7.51 10.57 -0.26
N VAL A 117 6.59 11.32 -0.87
CA VAL A 117 5.56 10.77 -1.75
C VAL A 117 6.18 10.12 -2.98
N LEU A 118 7.09 10.81 -3.68
CA LEU A 118 7.72 10.31 -4.89
C LEU A 118 8.56 9.04 -4.63
N VAL A 119 9.36 9.01 -3.56
CA VAL A 119 10.14 7.80 -3.23
C VAL A 119 9.23 6.63 -2.86
N HIS A 120 8.13 6.86 -2.13
CA HIS A 120 7.19 5.77 -1.81
C HIS A 120 6.55 5.21 -3.08
N LEU A 121 6.03 6.07 -3.97
CA LEU A 121 5.44 5.64 -5.24
C LEU A 121 6.47 4.89 -6.10
N GLY A 122 7.69 5.40 -6.16
CA GLY A 122 8.78 4.82 -6.93
C GLY A 122 9.23 3.46 -6.39
N VAL A 123 9.39 3.31 -5.08
CA VAL A 123 9.75 2.05 -4.42
C VAL A 123 8.63 1.01 -4.57
N ASN A 124 7.36 1.41 -4.52
CA ASN A 124 6.24 0.49 -4.76
C ASN A 124 6.23 -0.03 -6.21
N ALA A 125 6.37 0.86 -7.20
CA ALA A 125 6.46 0.44 -8.60
C ALA A 125 7.69 -0.44 -8.86
N PHE A 126 8.84 -0.07 -8.30
CA PHE A 126 10.06 -0.86 -8.40
C PHE A 126 9.90 -2.25 -7.75
N SER A 127 9.27 -2.31 -6.57
CA SER A 127 8.97 -3.57 -5.89
C SER A 127 8.05 -4.46 -6.73
N ASP A 128 6.99 -3.91 -7.32
CA ASP A 128 6.04 -4.65 -8.17
C ASP A 128 6.76 -5.27 -9.38
N TYR A 129 7.68 -4.52 -10.01
CA TYR A 129 8.54 -5.07 -11.06
C TYR A 129 9.45 -6.21 -10.57
N MET A 130 10.06 -6.05 -9.40
CA MET A 130 10.96 -7.07 -8.84
C MET A 130 10.22 -8.36 -8.47
N ASP A 131 9.01 -8.24 -7.91
CA ASP A 131 8.15 -9.38 -7.56
C ASP A 131 7.67 -10.13 -8.79
N TYR A 132 7.30 -9.41 -9.85
CA TYR A 132 7.02 -9.99 -11.16
C TYR A 132 8.24 -10.74 -11.72
N LYS A 133 9.42 -10.10 -11.74
CA LYS A 133 10.65 -10.68 -12.32
C LYS A 133 11.07 -11.97 -11.62
N LYS A 134 10.84 -12.06 -10.30
CA LYS A 134 11.16 -13.23 -9.48
C LYS A 134 10.04 -14.28 -9.44
N GLY A 135 8.88 -14.01 -10.04
CA GLY A 135 7.76 -14.96 -10.15
C GLY A 135 6.94 -15.13 -8.87
N ALA A 136 7.04 -14.20 -7.92
CA ALA A 136 6.21 -14.20 -6.72
C ALA A 136 4.80 -13.71 -7.01
N ASP A 137 4.68 -12.67 -7.83
CA ASP A 137 3.39 -12.22 -8.31
C ASP A 137 2.89 -13.17 -9.40
N LYS A 138 1.72 -13.75 -9.16
CA LYS A 138 0.98 -14.64 -10.06
C LYS A 138 -0.43 -14.09 -10.25
N TRP A 139 -1.17 -14.64 -11.20
CA TRP A 139 -2.54 -14.18 -11.51
C TRP A 139 -3.52 -14.28 -10.33
N TYR A 140 -3.25 -15.17 -9.36
CA TYR A 140 -4.05 -15.33 -8.14
C TYR A 140 -3.53 -14.52 -6.94
N THR A 141 -2.35 -13.92 -7.02
CA THR A 141 -1.78 -13.12 -5.92
C THR A 141 -2.63 -11.88 -5.68
N LEU A 142 -2.96 -11.61 -4.42
CA LEU A 142 -3.84 -10.50 -4.04
C LEU A 142 -3.07 -9.20 -3.75
N GLY A 143 -1.80 -9.29 -3.36
CA GLY A 143 -1.00 -8.16 -2.88
C GLY A 143 -0.32 -7.29 -3.96
N SER A 144 -0.33 -7.70 -5.22
CA SER A 144 0.32 -6.97 -6.32
C SER A 144 -0.49 -5.78 -6.82
N SER A 145 0.12 -4.89 -7.61
CA SER A 145 -0.65 -3.86 -8.35
C SER A 145 -1.60 -4.48 -9.38
N ARG A 146 -1.34 -5.74 -9.75
CA ARG A 146 -1.94 -6.52 -10.84
C ARG A 146 -1.69 -5.99 -12.25
N THR A 147 -1.18 -4.77 -12.40
CA THR A 147 -1.02 -4.13 -13.71
C THR A 147 -0.06 -4.85 -14.65
N ILE A 148 1.03 -5.42 -14.12
CA ILE A 148 2.00 -6.20 -14.91
C ILE A 148 1.45 -7.59 -15.21
N ILE A 149 0.91 -8.27 -14.18
CA ILE A 149 0.39 -9.65 -14.29
C ILE A 149 -0.82 -9.74 -15.21
N GLU A 150 -1.66 -8.72 -15.25
CA GLU A 150 -2.82 -8.62 -16.14
C GLU A 150 -2.45 -8.12 -17.56
N GLY A 151 -1.17 -7.82 -17.81
CA GLY A 151 -0.70 -7.35 -19.11
C GLY A 151 -1.17 -5.94 -19.48
N LEU A 152 -1.64 -5.14 -18.51
CA LEU A 152 -2.13 -3.77 -18.72
C LEU A 152 -0.99 -2.78 -19.01
N ILE A 153 0.21 -3.08 -18.51
CA ILE A 153 1.41 -2.27 -18.71
C ILE A 153 2.64 -3.18 -18.86
N LYS A 154 3.60 -2.78 -19.70
CA LYS A 154 4.83 -3.55 -19.89
C LYS A 154 5.68 -3.48 -18.61
N PRO A 155 6.31 -4.60 -18.16
CA PRO A 155 7.17 -4.59 -16.97
C PRO A 155 8.28 -3.51 -17.02
N LYS A 156 8.86 -3.29 -18.22
CA LYS A 156 9.91 -2.27 -18.43
C LYS A 156 9.39 -0.85 -18.20
N GLU A 157 8.12 -0.56 -18.51
CA GLU A 157 7.52 0.76 -18.26
C GLU A 157 7.38 1.02 -16.77
N VAL A 158 6.96 0.01 -15.98
CA VAL A 158 6.87 0.11 -14.51
C VAL A 158 8.25 0.26 -13.86
N LEU A 159 9.27 -0.45 -14.36
CA LEU A 159 10.65 -0.28 -13.91
C LEU A 159 11.16 1.16 -14.14
N ILE A 160 10.95 1.70 -15.35
CA ILE A 160 11.37 3.06 -15.69
C ILE A 160 10.63 4.08 -14.82
N LEU A 161 9.33 3.89 -14.60
CA LEU A 161 8.53 4.73 -13.70
C LEU A 161 9.11 4.72 -12.28
N GLY A 162 9.37 3.55 -11.72
CA GLY A 162 9.95 3.40 -10.38
C GLY A 162 11.29 4.13 -10.24
N ILE A 163 12.22 3.89 -11.17
CA ILE A 163 13.54 4.54 -11.17
C ILE A 163 13.42 6.05 -11.33
N SER A 164 12.53 6.53 -12.21
CA SER A 164 12.33 7.97 -12.46
C SER A 164 11.80 8.69 -11.23
N LEU A 165 10.82 8.11 -10.54
CA LEU A 165 10.24 8.67 -9.31
C LEU A 165 11.26 8.71 -8.17
N ILE A 166 12.03 7.63 -7.97
CA ILE A 166 13.11 7.57 -6.97
C ILE A 166 14.18 8.61 -7.30
N SER A 167 14.58 8.73 -8.57
CA SER A 167 15.59 9.70 -9.01
C SER A 167 15.13 11.13 -8.78
N LEU A 168 13.87 11.45 -9.10
CA LEU A 168 13.30 12.77 -8.83
C LEU A 168 13.25 13.07 -7.33
N SER A 169 12.88 12.10 -6.50
CA SER A 169 12.95 12.26 -5.04
C SER A 169 14.37 12.51 -4.54
N LEU A 170 15.38 11.87 -5.14
CA LEU A 170 16.78 12.10 -4.77
C LEU A 170 17.21 13.52 -5.12
N LEU A 171 16.82 14.04 -6.29
CA LEU A 171 17.08 15.44 -6.67
C LEU A 171 16.45 16.42 -5.68
N ILE A 172 15.23 16.14 -5.20
CA ILE A 172 14.59 16.94 -4.15
C ILE A 172 15.41 16.85 -2.85
N GLY A 173 15.86 15.67 -2.43
CA GLY A 173 16.71 15.51 -1.26
C GLY A 173 18.01 16.31 -1.34
N VAL A 174 18.68 16.29 -2.50
CA VAL A 174 19.88 17.10 -2.78
C VAL A 174 19.55 18.59 -2.72
N PHE A 175 18.40 19.03 -3.23
CA PHE A 175 17.99 20.42 -3.15
C PHE A 175 17.72 20.86 -1.69
N ILE A 176 17.09 20.02 -0.87
CA ILE A 176 16.94 20.29 0.58
C ILE A 176 18.31 20.38 1.27
N LEU A 177 19.27 19.52 0.91
CA LEU A 177 20.64 19.62 1.44
C LEU A 177 21.28 20.95 1.10
N TYR A 178 21.13 21.41 -0.15
CA TYR A 178 21.59 22.74 -0.55
C TYR A 178 20.95 23.85 0.29
N LEU A 179 19.62 23.84 0.47
CA LEU A 179 18.88 24.81 1.29
C LEU A 179 19.25 24.79 2.78
N THR A 180 19.90 23.73 3.25
CA THR A 180 20.32 23.53 4.64
C THR A 180 21.84 23.57 4.81
N ASN A 181 22.55 24.17 3.84
CA ASN A 181 24.01 24.32 3.84
C ASN A 181 24.76 22.98 3.96
N PHE A 182 24.28 21.96 3.26
CA PHE A 182 24.84 20.60 3.26
C PHE A 182 24.97 20.02 4.67
N ASN A 183 23.93 20.18 5.48
CA ASN A 183 23.88 19.64 6.82
C ASN A 183 24.19 18.13 6.83
N LYS A 184 25.24 17.73 7.57
CA LYS A 184 25.75 16.35 7.58
C LYS A 184 24.74 15.32 8.11
N ILE A 185 23.95 15.69 9.10
CA ILE A 185 22.93 14.80 9.68
C ILE A 185 21.84 14.54 8.66
N LEU A 186 21.37 15.60 7.97
CA LEU A 186 20.38 15.44 6.91
C LEU A 186 20.92 14.56 5.78
N LEU A 187 22.21 14.70 5.43
CA LEU A 187 22.84 13.84 4.43
C LEU A 187 22.79 12.37 4.87
N TYR A 188 23.13 12.06 6.13
CA TYR A 188 23.05 10.70 6.65
C TYR A 188 21.62 10.16 6.67
N LEU A 189 20.62 10.99 6.99
CA LEU A 189 19.21 10.59 6.93
C LEU A 189 18.77 10.28 5.50
N ILE A 190 19.17 11.09 4.51
CA ILE A 190 18.87 10.85 3.09
C ILE A 190 19.55 9.58 2.60
N LEU A 191 20.82 9.36 2.95
CA LEU A 191 21.55 8.15 2.57
C LEU A 191 20.94 6.90 3.22
N ALA A 192 20.60 6.96 4.51
CA ALA A 192 19.94 5.86 5.22
C ALA A 192 18.56 5.57 4.62
N GLY A 193 17.73 6.60 4.39
CA GLY A 193 16.41 6.46 3.75
C GLY A 193 16.49 5.91 2.33
N GLY A 194 17.45 6.39 1.54
CA GLY A 194 17.73 5.89 0.18
C GLY A 194 18.15 4.42 0.19
N ALA A 195 19.03 4.02 1.10
CA ALA A 195 19.40 2.62 1.30
C ALA A 195 18.19 1.77 1.71
N LEU A 196 17.36 2.27 2.63
CA LEU A 196 16.15 1.56 3.06
C LEU A 196 15.18 1.34 1.90
N GLY A 197 14.97 2.32 1.03
CA GLY A 197 14.08 2.20 -0.12
C GLY A 197 14.66 1.34 -1.25
N VAL A 198 15.89 1.60 -1.68
CA VAL A 198 16.52 0.89 -2.81
C VAL A 198 16.74 -0.59 -2.46
N PHE A 199 17.33 -0.87 -1.31
CA PHE A 199 17.66 -2.26 -0.93
C PHE A 199 16.49 -3.04 -0.36
N TYR A 200 15.30 -2.42 -0.21
CA TYR A 200 14.09 -3.11 0.20
C TYR A 200 13.74 -4.29 -0.72
N ALA A 201 13.69 -4.04 -2.03
CA ALA A 201 13.36 -5.03 -3.06
C ALA A 201 14.50 -5.32 -4.04
N PHE A 202 15.60 -4.56 -4.01
CA PHE A 202 16.73 -4.76 -4.93
C PHE A 202 17.56 -6.00 -4.55
N VAL A 203 17.67 -6.96 -5.46
CA VAL A 203 18.48 -8.19 -5.33
C VAL A 203 19.94 -7.89 -5.74
N PRO A 204 20.97 -8.36 -5.00
CA PRO A 204 20.96 -9.50 -4.07
C PRO A 204 20.55 -9.21 -2.61
N ILE A 205 20.38 -7.94 -2.21
CA ILE A 205 20.12 -7.61 -0.79
C ILE A 205 18.67 -7.90 -0.40
N GLY A 206 17.72 -7.23 -1.05
CA GLY A 206 16.29 -7.48 -0.99
C GLY A 206 15.76 -7.78 0.41
N TRP A 207 15.85 -6.83 1.34
CA TRP A 207 15.50 -7.03 2.75
C TRP A 207 14.12 -7.63 2.98
N LYS A 208 13.16 -7.29 2.13
CA LYS A 208 11.81 -7.87 2.22
C LYS A 208 11.78 -9.39 1.95
N TYR A 209 12.74 -9.91 1.20
CA TYR A 209 12.85 -11.33 0.84
C TYR A 209 13.61 -12.17 1.88
N ILE A 210 14.25 -11.54 2.88
CA ILE A 210 15.13 -12.19 3.88
C ILE A 210 14.71 -11.92 5.34
N GLY A 211 13.45 -11.58 5.56
CA GLY A 211 12.84 -11.48 6.89
C GLY A 211 13.04 -10.11 7.55
N LEU A 212 13.67 -9.17 6.86
CA LEU A 212 13.99 -7.84 7.36
C LEU A 212 13.02 -6.75 6.86
N GLY A 213 11.99 -7.13 6.10
CA GLY A 213 11.01 -6.18 5.55
C GLY A 213 10.32 -5.34 6.62
N ASP A 214 9.80 -5.97 7.67
CA ASP A 214 9.12 -5.30 8.78
C ASP A 214 10.03 -4.30 9.50
N ILE A 215 11.30 -4.66 9.75
CA ILE A 215 12.29 -3.78 10.36
C ILE A 215 12.61 -2.61 9.44
N ALA A 216 12.79 -2.87 8.13
CA ALA A 216 13.05 -1.82 7.16
C ALA A 216 11.90 -0.80 7.07
N VAL A 217 10.64 -1.27 7.10
CA VAL A 217 9.45 -0.42 7.14
C VAL A 217 9.37 0.35 8.46
N LEU A 218 9.66 -0.28 9.60
CA LEU A 218 9.69 0.42 10.88
C LEU A 218 10.70 1.58 10.85
N LEU A 219 11.93 1.31 10.40
CA LEU A 219 13.00 2.31 10.31
C LEU A 219 12.69 3.40 9.28
N ALA A 220 12.11 3.04 8.13
CA ALA A 220 11.79 4.00 7.08
C ALA A 220 10.73 5.01 7.54
N TRP A 221 9.61 4.58 8.13
CA TRP A 221 8.56 5.51 8.54
C TRP A 221 8.88 6.26 9.84
N THR A 222 9.66 5.65 10.74
CA THR A 222 10.26 6.36 11.89
C THR A 222 11.21 7.45 11.38
N GLY A 223 12.08 7.09 10.42
CA GLY A 223 13.04 7.99 9.79
C GLY A 223 12.39 9.10 8.96
N ILE A 224 11.27 8.83 8.27
CA ILE A 224 10.49 9.86 7.57
C ILE A 224 9.93 10.87 8.57
N SER A 225 9.35 10.41 9.67
CA SER A 225 8.80 11.30 10.71
C SER A 225 9.91 12.14 11.36
N PHE A 226 11.01 11.48 11.77
CA PHE A 226 12.17 12.14 12.35
C PHE A 226 12.83 13.13 11.38
N GLY A 227 13.04 12.74 10.13
CA GLY A 227 13.60 13.59 9.08
C GLY A 227 12.71 14.79 8.75
N SER A 228 11.38 14.61 8.80
CA SER A 228 10.41 15.69 8.57
C SER A 228 10.36 16.70 9.72
N TYR A 229 10.69 16.30 10.96
CA TYR A 229 10.97 17.22 12.05
C TYR A 229 12.34 17.90 11.86
N PHE A 230 13.36 17.10 11.55
CA PHE A 230 14.74 17.57 11.44
C PHE A 230 14.91 18.59 10.33
N VAL A 231 14.26 18.42 9.18
CA VAL A 231 14.34 19.39 8.07
C VAL A 231 13.78 20.77 8.46
N GLN A 232 12.80 20.81 9.36
CA GLN A 232 12.21 22.06 9.84
C GLN A 232 13.14 22.76 10.83
N THR A 233 13.70 22.01 11.78
CA THR A 233 14.37 22.56 12.95
C THR A 233 15.89 22.60 12.82
N LEU A 234 16.46 21.69 12.03
CA LEU A 234 17.89 21.34 11.98
C LEU A 234 18.47 20.97 13.36
N THR A 235 17.62 20.58 14.31
CA THR A 235 18.02 20.14 15.65
C THR A 235 17.70 18.67 15.87
N LEU A 236 18.59 17.98 16.57
CA LEU A 236 18.37 16.60 16.97
C LEU A 236 17.44 16.57 18.19
N ASN A 237 16.26 15.99 18.01
CA ASN A 237 15.36 15.67 19.11
C ASN A 237 14.97 14.19 19.01
N THR A 238 15.65 13.34 19.77
CA THR A 238 15.44 11.88 19.74
C THR A 238 14.07 11.47 20.26
N ASN A 239 13.36 12.33 21.01
CA ASN A 239 11.99 12.07 21.45
C ASN A 239 11.04 11.86 20.26
N ILE A 240 11.33 12.48 19.11
CA ILE A 240 10.54 12.32 17.89
C ILE A 240 10.55 10.87 17.38
N ILE A 241 11.64 10.13 17.62
CA ILE A 241 11.74 8.72 17.27
C ILE A 241 10.66 7.94 18.01
N ILE A 242 10.63 8.04 19.35
CA ILE A 242 9.66 7.34 20.20
C ILE A 242 8.22 7.84 19.93
N ALA A 243 8.06 9.14 19.69
CA ALA A 243 6.77 9.75 19.35
C ALA A 243 6.18 9.22 18.04
N SER A 244 7.03 8.87 17.07
CA SER A 244 6.60 8.33 15.78
C SER A 244 6.29 6.82 15.78
N LEU A 245 6.78 6.08 16.78
CA LEU A 245 6.60 4.62 16.85
C LEU A 245 5.13 4.16 16.81
N PRO A 246 4.14 4.82 17.46
CA PRO A 246 2.73 4.45 17.31
C PRO A 246 2.29 4.37 15.85
N LEU A 247 2.60 5.39 15.07
CA LEU A 247 2.24 5.43 13.66
C LEU A 247 3.04 4.39 12.85
N SER A 248 4.36 4.31 13.07
CA SER A 248 5.22 3.37 12.34
C SER A 248 4.88 1.90 12.61
N LEU A 249 4.51 1.53 13.84
CA LEU A 249 4.09 0.17 14.19
C LEU A 249 2.79 -0.23 13.50
N LEU A 250 1.82 0.67 13.39
CA LEU A 250 0.59 0.39 12.64
C LEU A 250 0.87 0.24 11.14
N ILE A 251 1.86 0.95 10.60
CA ILE A 251 2.29 0.81 9.21
C ILE A 251 3.00 -0.53 8.98
N VAL A 252 3.84 -0.96 9.92
CA VAL A 252 4.39 -2.33 9.92
C VAL A 252 3.25 -3.36 10.01
N ALA A 253 2.19 -3.09 10.77
CA ALA A 253 1.03 -3.98 10.82
C ALA A 253 0.31 -4.12 9.47
N ILE A 254 0.31 -3.09 8.60
CA ILE A 254 -0.18 -3.20 7.22
C ILE A 254 0.67 -4.23 6.46
N LEU A 255 2.00 -4.04 6.47
CA LEU A 255 2.92 -4.93 5.78
C LEU A 255 2.83 -6.36 6.32
N HIS A 256 2.83 -6.53 7.63
CA HIS A 256 2.77 -7.85 8.26
C HIS A 256 1.43 -8.55 7.97
N ALA A 257 0.32 -7.83 7.92
CA ALA A 257 -0.96 -8.40 7.49
C ALA A 257 -0.92 -8.89 6.04
N ASN A 258 -0.24 -8.16 5.15
CA ASN A 258 -0.01 -8.53 3.76
C ASN A 258 0.86 -9.80 3.68
N ASN A 259 2.03 -9.79 4.34
CA ASN A 259 2.94 -10.93 4.40
C ASN A 259 2.30 -12.17 5.05
N MET A 260 1.43 -11.99 6.05
CA MET A 260 0.73 -13.09 6.72
C MET A 260 -0.29 -13.79 5.81
N ARG A 261 -0.95 -13.03 4.92
CA ARG A 261 -1.84 -13.59 3.89
C ARG A 261 -1.04 -14.39 2.87
N ASP A 262 0.13 -13.87 2.48
CA ASP A 262 0.90 -14.37 1.35
C ASP A 262 1.99 -15.40 1.76
N ILE A 263 2.00 -15.89 3.01
CA ILE A 263 3.02 -16.84 3.53
C ILE A 263 3.29 -18.02 2.59
N ASP A 264 2.23 -18.68 2.10
CA ASP A 264 2.39 -19.89 1.29
C ASP A 264 2.91 -19.54 -0.12
N ASP A 265 2.45 -18.43 -0.69
CA ASP A 265 2.87 -17.93 -1.99
C ASP A 265 4.34 -17.46 -1.95
N ASP A 266 4.70 -16.67 -0.94
CA ASP A 266 6.07 -16.19 -0.68
C ASP A 266 7.05 -17.35 -0.53
N LYS A 267 6.70 -18.37 0.28
CA LYS A 267 7.54 -19.56 0.44
C LYS A 267 7.74 -20.30 -0.88
N SER A 268 6.69 -20.41 -1.69
CA SER A 268 6.78 -21.06 -3.01
C SER A 268 7.71 -20.31 -3.98
N ALA A 269 7.86 -18.99 -3.80
CA ALA A 269 8.77 -18.13 -4.57
C ALA A 269 10.18 -18.04 -3.96
N GLY A 270 10.45 -18.79 -2.88
CA GLY A 270 11.75 -18.77 -2.17
C GLY A 270 11.97 -17.51 -1.35
N TYR A 271 10.90 -16.83 -0.93
CA TYR A 271 10.97 -15.65 -0.07
C TYR A 271 10.78 -16.04 1.38
N PHE A 272 11.50 -15.34 2.25
CA PHE A 272 11.37 -15.48 3.69
C PHE A 272 10.93 -14.14 4.24
N THR A 273 9.64 -13.91 4.42
CA THR A 273 9.12 -12.75 5.17
C THR A 273 9.13 -13.05 6.68
N LEU A 274 9.05 -12.03 7.54
CA LEU A 274 8.94 -12.27 8.99
C LEU A 274 7.72 -13.12 9.32
N ALA A 275 6.60 -12.89 8.65
CA ALA A 275 5.40 -13.71 8.75
C ALA A 275 5.66 -15.18 8.35
N SER A 276 6.43 -15.42 7.30
CA SER A 276 6.78 -16.78 6.86
C SER A 276 7.66 -17.53 7.87
N LEU A 277 8.56 -16.81 8.56
CA LEU A 277 9.46 -17.32 9.60
C LEU A 277 8.70 -17.65 10.88
N LEU A 278 7.77 -16.78 11.29
CA LEU A 278 6.89 -16.98 12.44
C LEU A 278 5.83 -18.07 12.18
N GLY A 279 5.42 -18.24 10.91
CA GLY A 279 4.29 -19.07 10.52
C GLY A 279 2.93 -18.46 10.86
N LYS A 280 1.85 -19.08 10.39
CA LYS A 280 0.47 -18.56 10.49
C LYS A 280 0.03 -18.27 11.93
N ASN A 281 0.39 -19.14 12.87
CA ASN A 281 -0.06 -19.03 14.27
C ASN A 281 0.66 -17.93 15.05
N LEU A 282 1.97 -17.78 14.94
CA LEU A 282 2.69 -16.70 15.64
C LEU A 282 2.48 -15.35 14.93
N SER A 283 2.25 -15.35 13.62
CA SER A 283 1.99 -14.12 12.85
C SER A 283 0.76 -13.34 13.35
N LYS A 284 -0.33 -14.02 13.73
CA LYS A 284 -1.51 -13.32 14.30
C LYS A 284 -1.23 -12.68 15.66
N TYR A 285 -0.38 -13.30 16.49
CA TYR A 285 0.04 -12.72 17.76
C TYR A 285 1.01 -11.55 17.56
N TYR A 286 1.92 -11.66 16.60
CA TYR A 286 2.79 -10.54 16.24
C TYR A 286 2.00 -9.34 15.72
N TYR A 287 0.99 -9.56 14.86
CA TYR A 287 0.06 -8.52 14.44
C TYR A 287 -0.64 -7.84 15.64
N LEU A 288 -1.16 -8.64 16.59
CA LEU A 288 -1.75 -8.11 17.83
C LEU A 288 -0.75 -7.26 18.61
N ILE A 289 0.49 -7.72 18.79
CA ILE A 289 1.54 -6.99 19.50
C ILE A 289 1.84 -5.66 18.83
N LEU A 290 1.98 -5.62 17.50
CA LEU A 290 2.20 -4.38 16.75
C LEU A 290 1.08 -3.36 17.01
N VAL A 291 -0.17 -3.79 16.85
CA VAL A 291 -1.33 -2.90 17.03
C VAL A 291 -1.46 -2.45 18.49
N LEU A 292 -1.38 -3.36 19.45
CA LEU A 292 -1.50 -3.03 20.87
C LEU A 292 -0.36 -2.10 21.33
N SER A 293 0.87 -2.38 20.91
CA SER A 293 2.03 -1.56 21.26
C SER A 293 1.91 -0.14 20.71
N ALA A 294 1.29 0.04 19.53
CA ALA A 294 1.05 1.38 19.00
C ALA A 294 0.16 2.23 19.92
N TYR A 295 -0.93 1.65 20.45
CA TYR A 295 -1.82 2.36 21.38
C TYR A 295 -1.18 2.59 22.75
N LEU A 296 -0.43 1.61 23.27
CA LEU A 296 0.30 1.78 24.53
C LEU A 296 1.38 2.86 24.42
N LEU A 297 2.12 2.88 23.31
CA LEU A 297 3.11 3.92 23.05
C LEU A 297 2.48 5.29 22.81
N LEU A 298 1.29 5.37 22.20
CA LEU A 298 0.56 6.64 22.10
C LEU A 298 0.28 7.20 23.51
N ILE A 299 -0.26 6.38 24.41
CA ILE A 299 -0.56 6.78 25.79
C ILE A 299 0.73 7.16 26.52
N TYR A 300 1.78 6.34 26.40
CA TYR A 300 3.09 6.62 26.97
C TYR A 300 3.63 7.99 26.52
N ASN A 301 3.63 8.26 25.21
CA ASN A 301 4.13 9.51 24.64
C ASN A 301 3.37 10.75 25.17
N VAL A 302 2.07 10.62 25.46
CA VAL A 302 1.31 11.68 26.13
C VAL A 302 1.71 11.84 27.59
N ILE A 303 1.89 10.74 28.33
CA ILE A 303 2.30 10.77 29.75
C ILE A 303 3.67 11.41 29.93
N VAL A 304 4.62 11.13 29.04
CA VAL A 304 5.97 11.70 29.09
C VAL A 304 6.11 13.00 28.28
N GLU A 305 4.98 13.57 27.84
CA GLU A 305 4.89 14.88 27.18
C GLU A 305 5.71 15.01 25.89
N THR A 306 5.95 13.90 25.17
CA THR A 306 6.62 13.95 23.84
C THR A 306 5.65 14.38 22.75
N ILE A 307 4.34 14.21 22.97
CA ILE A 307 3.23 14.68 22.13
C ILE A 307 2.12 15.25 23.03
N PRO A 308 1.29 16.18 22.53
CA PRO A 308 0.27 16.82 23.36
C PRO A 308 -0.88 15.89 23.76
N THR A 309 -1.56 16.21 24.86
CA THR A 309 -2.70 15.42 25.39
C THR A 309 -3.81 15.20 24.37
N TRP A 310 -4.08 16.19 23.51
CA TRP A 310 -5.08 16.07 22.44
C TRP A 310 -4.77 14.96 21.43
N SER A 311 -3.52 14.46 21.36
CA SER A 311 -3.18 13.26 20.56
C SER A 311 -3.96 12.00 20.98
N LEU A 312 -4.50 11.95 22.20
CA LEU A 312 -5.39 10.87 22.65
C LEU A 312 -6.69 10.76 21.86
N LEU A 313 -7.06 11.75 21.03
CA LEU A 313 -8.15 11.61 20.06
C LEU A 313 -7.97 10.39 19.15
N ALA A 314 -6.72 9.96 18.89
CA ALA A 314 -6.44 8.76 18.12
C ALA A 314 -6.98 7.47 18.76
N LEU A 315 -7.26 7.45 20.07
CA LEU A 315 -7.93 6.34 20.75
C LEU A 315 -9.35 6.09 20.23
N LEU A 316 -10.00 7.06 19.57
CA LEU A 316 -11.30 6.86 18.93
C LEU A 316 -11.25 5.86 17.77
N SER A 317 -10.05 5.48 17.29
CA SER A 317 -9.87 4.43 16.29
C SER A 317 -9.80 3.00 16.87
N ILE A 318 -9.84 2.84 18.20
CA ILE A 318 -9.83 1.53 18.90
C ILE A 318 -10.89 0.55 18.38
N PRO A 319 -12.16 0.94 18.11
CA PRO A 319 -13.15 -0.01 17.60
C PRO A 319 -12.73 -0.68 16.28
N ILE A 320 -12.03 0.06 15.41
CA ILE A 320 -11.49 -0.45 14.15
C ILE A 320 -10.32 -1.40 14.42
N ALA A 321 -9.41 -1.03 15.33
CA ALA A 321 -8.29 -1.87 15.73
C ALA A 321 -8.75 -3.19 16.34
N TYR A 322 -9.71 -3.14 17.27
CA TYR A 322 -10.32 -4.33 17.86
C TYR A 322 -10.91 -5.24 16.79
N ARG A 323 -11.72 -4.70 15.87
CA ARG A 323 -12.26 -5.46 14.73
C ARG A 323 -11.14 -6.13 13.92
N ASN A 324 -10.12 -5.40 13.52
CA ASN A 324 -9.02 -5.95 12.71
C ASN A 324 -8.24 -7.03 13.45
N ILE A 325 -7.95 -6.85 14.75
CA ILE A 325 -7.37 -7.87 15.62
C ILE A 325 -8.25 -9.12 15.61
N THR A 326 -9.56 -9.00 15.86
CA THR A 326 -10.44 -10.18 15.86
C THR A 326 -10.43 -10.92 14.51
N TRP A 327 -10.33 -10.19 13.40
CA TRP A 327 -10.24 -10.77 12.06
C TRP A 327 -8.92 -11.49 11.80
N ALA A 328 -7.80 -11.00 12.35
CA ALA A 328 -6.51 -11.69 12.26
C ALA A 328 -6.55 -13.10 12.89
N PHE A 329 -7.41 -13.30 13.90
CA PHE A 329 -7.56 -14.57 14.61
C PHE A 329 -8.63 -15.50 14.02
N LYS A 330 -9.44 -15.05 13.04
CA LYS A 330 -10.46 -15.88 12.38
C LYS A 330 -9.89 -16.60 11.16
N ASP A 331 -10.21 -17.88 10.99
CA ASP A 331 -9.74 -18.69 9.85
C ASP A 331 -10.53 -18.47 8.54
N ASN A 332 -11.08 -17.27 8.35
CA ASN A 332 -11.86 -16.94 7.15
C ASN A 332 -10.99 -16.28 6.07
N TYR A 333 -11.05 -16.84 4.86
CA TYR A 333 -10.34 -16.38 3.67
C TYR A 333 -10.59 -14.91 3.33
N VAL A 334 -11.83 -14.41 3.44
CA VAL A 334 -12.17 -13.02 3.07
C VAL A 334 -11.61 -12.01 4.07
N GLN A 335 -11.70 -12.33 5.37
CA GLN A 335 -11.26 -11.44 6.45
C GLN A 335 -9.74 -11.36 6.52
N LYS A 336 -9.05 -12.50 6.36
CA LYS A 336 -7.57 -12.55 6.29
C LYS A 336 -7.04 -12.01 4.96
N GLY A 337 -7.77 -12.21 3.86
CA GLY A 337 -7.36 -11.80 2.51
C GLY A 337 -7.25 -10.27 2.31
N MET A 338 -7.96 -9.49 3.12
CA MET A 338 -8.01 -8.02 3.01
C MET A 338 -7.55 -7.31 4.28
N LEU A 339 -6.93 -8.03 5.21
CA LEU A 339 -6.56 -7.47 6.53
C LEU A 339 -5.59 -6.30 6.40
N ASP A 340 -4.67 -6.33 5.43
CA ASP A 340 -3.77 -5.23 5.08
C ASP A 340 -4.54 -3.95 4.69
N LEU A 341 -5.55 -4.07 3.83
CA LEU A 341 -6.40 -2.94 3.42
C LEU A 341 -7.18 -2.38 4.62
N PHE A 342 -7.77 -3.24 5.46
CA PHE A 342 -8.46 -2.79 6.67
C PHE A 342 -7.53 -2.18 7.70
N THR A 343 -6.27 -2.64 7.76
CA THR A 343 -5.23 -2.04 8.60
C THR A 343 -4.78 -0.70 8.05
N ALA A 344 -4.72 -0.53 6.72
CA ALA A 344 -4.46 0.76 6.09
C ALA A 344 -5.59 1.77 6.38
N ASN A 345 -6.84 1.30 6.42
CA ASN A 345 -7.97 2.11 6.87
C ASN A 345 -7.83 2.52 8.35
N LEU A 346 -7.40 1.60 9.22
CA LEU A 346 -7.08 1.90 10.61
C LEU A 346 -6.00 2.98 10.70
N VAL A 347 -4.87 2.81 10.02
CA VAL A 347 -3.76 3.79 9.98
C VAL A 347 -4.27 5.16 9.54
N SER A 348 -5.10 5.21 8.50
CA SER A 348 -5.65 6.47 7.99
C SER A 348 -6.55 7.19 9.01
N ARG A 349 -7.37 6.45 9.75
CA ARG A 349 -8.23 7.02 10.80
C ARG A 349 -7.42 7.43 12.02
N PHE A 350 -6.52 6.57 12.46
CA PHE A 350 -5.60 6.84 13.57
C PHE A 350 -4.76 8.09 13.29
N SER A 351 -4.15 8.19 12.12
CA SER A 351 -3.31 9.33 11.76
C SER A 351 -4.09 10.62 11.63
N LEU A 352 -5.28 10.60 11.03
CA LEU A 352 -6.16 11.77 10.96
C LEU A 352 -6.45 12.31 12.36
N LEU A 353 -6.89 11.44 13.27
CA LEU A 353 -7.23 11.81 14.65
C LEU A 353 -6.00 12.29 15.43
N LEU A 354 -4.85 11.62 15.28
CA LEU A 354 -3.58 12.00 15.90
C LEU A 354 -3.15 13.40 15.44
N ILE A 355 -3.15 13.63 14.13
CA ILE A 355 -2.78 14.90 13.51
C ILE A 355 -3.76 16.00 13.93
N SER A 356 -5.06 15.74 13.90
CA SER A 356 -6.07 16.70 14.39
C SER A 356 -5.83 17.08 15.85
N GLY A 357 -5.48 16.12 16.71
CA GLY A 357 -5.12 16.38 18.11
C GLY A 357 -3.92 17.31 18.24
N ILE A 358 -2.86 17.07 17.47
CA ILE A 358 -1.66 17.94 17.48
C ILE A 358 -1.99 19.35 16.96
N VAL A 359 -2.81 19.46 15.91
CA VAL A 359 -3.24 20.76 15.37
C VAL A 359 -4.08 21.53 16.39
N VAL A 360 -5.02 20.88 17.08
CA VAL A 360 -5.83 21.52 18.14
C VAL A 360 -4.94 22.07 19.24
N SER A 361 -3.94 21.31 19.68
CA SER A 361 -2.98 21.73 20.72
C SER A 361 -2.07 22.90 20.31
N ARG A 362 -2.01 23.27 19.03
CA ARG A 362 -1.28 24.46 18.57
C ARG A 362 -2.15 25.72 18.58
N ILE A 363 -3.47 25.56 18.65
CA ILE A 363 -4.46 26.64 18.56
C ILE A 363 -5.00 27.02 19.95
N VAL A 364 -5.22 26.01 20.79
CA VAL A 364 -5.67 26.13 22.19
C VAL A 364 -4.45 26.05 23.10
#